data_AF-A0A2T7CN58-F1
#
_entry.id   AF-A0A2T7CN58-F1
#
_cell.length_a   1.000
_cell.length_b   1.000
_cell.length_c   1.000
_cell.angle_alpha   90.00
_cell.angle_beta   90.00
_cell.angle_gamma   90.00
#
_symmetry.space_group_name_H-M   'P 1'
#
loop_
_entity.id
_entity.type
_entity.pdbx_description
1 polymer ?
#
loop_
_entity_poly.entity_id
_entity_poly.type
_entity_poly.pdbx_seq_one_letter_code
_entity_poly.pdbx_strand_id
1 'polypeptide(L)'
;MIPFATVEAAEAALGRSLTFAEAAWFRYSASTPDYCLCFHNFFILFACYTLTPLPLALLELCMPAKLTAPYKLQPRVRLSLVAFLRCYTDTACVLLLLTFGPLLLIPYPVVKISGIRTGLPLPSAGEVAAQLLAYMLMEDYLGYWFHRCLHSEWFYDKIHYVHHEFRAPMGFAAAHAHWSESLVLGFAAFVSIAIVPCHITTCWIWFAIRGAVGVEIHCGFSFPFSPTKLIPFYGGAEFHDYHHHYGGKWNHSNLAPLFTFCDYIYGTHSGYRNHKAEMMKLKDTNITFKNEGFDGSESWKLE
;
A
#
# COMPACT_ATOMS: atom_id res chain seq x y z
N MET A 1 -14.11 -20.40 14.68
CA MET A 1 -13.96 -20.41 16.14
C MET A 1 -13.09 -21.59 16.48
N ILE A 2 -12.22 -21.47 17.48
CA ILE A 2 -11.46 -22.61 17.98
C ILE A 2 -12.47 -23.68 18.46
N PRO A 3 -12.41 -24.92 17.93
CA PRO A 3 -13.40 -25.95 18.26
C PRO A 3 -13.14 -26.63 19.61
N PHE A 4 -12.13 -26.19 20.35
CA PHE A 4 -11.67 -26.81 21.59
C PHE A 4 -12.13 -26.00 22.81
N ALA A 5 -12.69 -26.69 23.81
CA ALA A 5 -13.15 -26.07 25.05
C ALA A 5 -12.03 -25.78 26.05
N THR A 6 -10.92 -26.54 26.00
CA THR A 6 -9.79 -26.38 26.92
C THR A 6 -8.45 -26.50 26.19
N VAL A 7 -7.37 -26.08 26.85
CA VAL A 7 -6.00 -26.21 26.32
C VAL A 7 -5.64 -27.68 26.17
N GLU A 8 -5.98 -28.52 27.14
CA GLU A 8 -5.70 -29.96 27.13
C GLU A 8 -6.38 -30.65 25.95
N ALA A 9 -7.61 -30.25 25.61
CA ALA A 9 -8.32 -30.76 24.44
C ALA A 9 -7.62 -30.35 23.12
N ALA A 10 -7.11 -29.12 23.04
CA ALA A 10 -6.35 -28.65 21.89
C ALA A 10 -5.00 -29.37 21.75
N GLU A 11 -4.27 -29.56 22.87
CA GLU A 11 -2.99 -30.28 22.89
C GLU A 11 -3.15 -31.75 22.53
N ALA A 12 -4.21 -32.40 23.05
CA ALA A 12 -4.56 -33.77 22.68
C ALA A 12 -4.86 -33.90 21.18
N ALA A 13 -5.61 -32.94 20.61
CA ALA A 13 -5.93 -32.93 19.18
C ALA A 13 -4.70 -32.68 18.29
N LEU A 14 -3.74 -31.87 18.74
CA LEU A 14 -2.50 -31.60 18.02
C LEU A 14 -1.42 -32.68 18.24
N GLY A 15 -1.59 -33.55 19.24
CA GLY A 15 -0.59 -34.56 19.62
C GLY A 15 0.69 -33.95 20.23
N ARG A 16 0.64 -32.69 20.67
CA ARG A 16 1.77 -31.96 21.28
C ARG A 16 1.27 -30.80 22.14
N SER A 17 2.11 -30.34 23.05
CA SER A 17 1.83 -29.11 23.81
C SER A 17 1.74 -27.88 22.90
N LEU A 18 0.92 -26.90 23.30
CA LEU A 18 0.83 -25.62 22.61
C LEU A 18 2.13 -24.83 22.80
N THR A 19 2.57 -24.18 21.73
CA THR A 19 3.60 -23.15 21.85
C THR A 19 3.07 -21.95 22.64
N PHE A 20 3.95 -21.09 23.13
CA PHE A 20 3.54 -19.85 23.82
C PHE A 20 2.58 -19.00 22.97
N ALA A 21 2.88 -18.85 21.67
CA ALA A 21 2.07 -18.09 20.73
C ALA A 21 0.69 -18.73 20.52
N GLU A 22 0.62 -20.06 20.39
CA GLU A 22 -0.64 -20.79 20.24
C GLU A 22 -1.49 -20.72 21.51
N ALA A 23 -0.86 -20.79 22.69
CA ALA A 23 -1.57 -20.62 23.96
C ALA A 23 -2.11 -19.19 24.13
N ALA A 24 -1.35 -18.17 23.72
CA ALA A 24 -1.81 -16.79 23.69
C ALA A 24 -2.96 -16.60 22.70
N TRP A 25 -2.84 -17.17 21.50
CA TRP A 25 -3.89 -17.16 20.50
C TRP A 25 -5.15 -17.86 21.00
N PHE A 26 -5.02 -19.02 21.65
CA PHE A 26 -6.13 -19.77 22.22
C PHE A 26 -6.90 -18.93 23.24
N ARG A 27 -6.20 -18.33 24.22
CA ARG A 27 -6.83 -17.50 25.27
C ARG A 27 -7.63 -16.33 24.69
N TYR A 28 -7.13 -15.73 23.61
CA TYR A 28 -7.78 -14.59 22.98
C TYR A 28 -8.93 -15.02 22.04
N SER A 29 -8.70 -15.99 21.16
CA SER A 29 -9.65 -16.36 20.11
C SER A 29 -10.73 -17.34 20.56
N ALA A 30 -10.57 -18.04 21.70
CA ALA A 30 -11.61 -18.93 22.24
C ALA A 30 -12.88 -18.17 22.65
N SER A 31 -12.76 -16.92 23.11
CA SER A 31 -13.89 -16.06 23.49
C SER A 31 -14.27 -15.03 22.44
N THR A 32 -13.53 -14.95 21.33
CA THR A 32 -13.72 -13.93 20.30
C THR A 32 -14.43 -14.53 19.07
N PRO A 33 -15.61 -14.01 18.68
CA PRO A 33 -16.25 -14.44 17.45
C PRO A 33 -15.36 -14.23 16.21
N ASP A 34 -15.42 -15.14 15.24
CA ASP A 34 -14.60 -15.06 14.02
C ASP A 34 -14.79 -13.74 13.26
N TYR A 35 -16.01 -13.19 13.24
CA TYR A 35 -16.27 -11.91 12.58
C TYR A 35 -15.51 -10.76 13.25
N CYS A 36 -15.34 -10.78 14.57
CA CYS A 36 -14.52 -9.81 15.29
C CYS A 36 -13.05 -9.95 14.88
N LEU A 37 -12.53 -11.17 14.76
CA LEU A 37 -11.16 -11.41 14.29
C LEU A 37 -10.93 -10.83 12.88
N CYS A 38 -11.93 -10.92 12.01
CA CYS A 38 -11.88 -10.31 10.68
C CYS A 38 -11.85 -8.78 10.75
N PHE A 39 -12.59 -8.20 11.69
CA PHE A 39 -12.65 -6.74 11.89
C PHE A 39 -11.32 -6.15 12.40
N HIS A 40 -10.42 -6.96 12.97
CA HIS A 40 -9.08 -6.49 13.35
C HIS A 40 -8.26 -6.01 12.15
N ASN A 41 -8.52 -6.54 10.94
CA ASN A 41 -7.88 -6.04 9.72
C ASN A 41 -8.10 -4.53 9.54
N PHE A 42 -9.30 -4.04 9.85
CA PHE A 42 -9.60 -2.63 9.76
C PHE A 42 -8.74 -1.81 10.71
N PHE A 43 -8.69 -2.19 11.99
CA PHE A 43 -7.88 -1.48 12.98
C PHE A 43 -6.40 -1.50 12.63
N ILE A 44 -5.90 -2.62 12.11
CA ILE A 44 -4.51 -2.75 11.65
C ILE A 44 -4.26 -1.81 10.48
N LEU A 45 -5.11 -1.83 9.45
CA LEU A 45 -4.97 -0.95 8.29
C LEU A 45 -5.04 0.52 8.69
N PHE A 46 -5.99 0.89 9.55
CA PHE A 46 -6.15 2.26 10.03
C PHE A 46 -4.97 2.70 10.89
N ALA A 47 -4.45 1.81 11.75
CA ALA A 47 -3.26 2.09 12.55
C ALA A 47 -2.01 2.25 11.67
N CYS A 48 -1.79 1.37 10.69
CA CYS A 48 -0.69 1.48 9.73
C CYS A 48 -0.81 2.78 8.92
N TYR A 49 -2.01 3.09 8.41
CA TYR A 49 -2.27 4.33 7.69
C TYR A 49 -1.97 5.58 8.53
N THR A 50 -2.29 5.55 9.83
CA THR A 50 -2.08 6.70 10.72
C THR A 50 -0.64 6.83 11.19
N LEU A 51 -0.02 5.72 11.60
CA LEU A 51 1.25 5.73 12.32
C LEU A 51 2.47 5.61 11.40
N THR A 52 2.40 4.83 10.33
CA THR A 52 3.55 4.61 9.45
C THR A 52 4.03 5.86 8.69
N PRO A 53 3.15 6.72 8.13
CA PRO A 53 3.60 7.93 7.44
C PRO A 53 3.98 9.07 8.39
N LEU A 54 3.55 9.01 9.66
CA LEU A 54 3.70 10.10 10.63
C LEU A 54 5.15 10.56 10.85
N PRO A 55 6.17 9.67 11.00
CA PRO A 55 7.56 10.12 11.15
C PRO A 55 8.05 10.95 9.97
N LEU A 56 7.70 10.58 8.73
CA LEU A 56 8.13 11.31 7.53
C LEU A 56 7.32 12.59 7.32
N ALA A 57 6.04 12.60 7.70
CA ALA A 57 5.23 13.82 7.73
C ALA A 57 5.80 14.84 8.73
N LEU A 58 6.15 14.41 9.95
CA LEU A 58 6.80 15.27 10.95
C LEU A 58 8.17 15.74 10.48
N LEU A 59 8.95 14.88 9.82
CA LEU A 59 10.23 15.25 9.23
C LEU A 59 10.06 16.39 8.21
N GLU A 60 9.06 16.31 7.32
CA GLU A 60 8.81 17.34 6.31
C GLU A 60 8.27 18.64 6.91
N LEU A 61 7.36 18.56 7.88
CA LEU A 61 6.69 19.71 8.49
C LEU A 61 7.59 20.46 9.48
N CYS A 62 8.41 19.74 10.26
CA CYS A 62 9.17 20.33 11.35
C CYS A 62 10.63 20.66 10.97
N MET A 63 11.23 19.94 10.02
CA MET A 63 12.65 20.15 9.71
C MET A 63 12.88 21.19 8.62
N PRO A 64 13.96 21.99 8.72
CA PRO A 64 14.37 22.92 7.66
C PRO A 64 14.58 22.25 6.31
N ALA A 65 14.19 22.93 5.22
CA ALA A 65 14.33 22.45 3.84
C ALA A 65 15.74 21.97 3.50
N LYS A 66 16.77 22.66 4.00
CA LYS A 66 18.18 22.28 3.76
C LYS A 66 18.52 20.87 4.25
N LEU A 67 17.89 20.37 5.32
CA LEU A 67 18.16 19.04 5.86
C LEU A 67 17.41 17.93 5.12
N THR A 68 16.22 18.23 4.60
CA THR A 68 15.39 17.23 3.91
C THR A 68 15.62 17.22 2.39
N ALA A 69 16.04 18.33 1.80
CA ALA A 69 16.21 18.50 0.36
C ALA A 69 17.11 17.44 -0.30
N PRO A 70 18.21 16.95 0.31
CA PRO A 70 19.02 15.88 -0.28
C PRO A 70 18.28 14.54 -0.43
N TYR A 71 17.21 14.34 0.34
CA TYR A 71 16.45 13.08 0.36
C TYR A 71 15.07 13.22 -0.30
N LYS A 72 14.56 14.44 -0.49
CA LYS A 72 13.28 14.68 -1.18
C LYS A 72 13.41 14.36 -2.67
N LEU A 73 12.42 13.66 -3.21
CA LEU A 73 12.34 13.36 -4.63
C LEU A 73 12.01 14.60 -5.47
N GLN A 74 11.16 15.47 -4.93
CA GLN A 74 10.81 16.77 -5.51
C GLN A 74 11.18 17.92 -4.53
N PRO A 75 12.47 18.32 -4.42
CA PRO A 75 12.95 19.25 -3.39
C PRO A 75 12.35 20.65 -3.43
N ARG A 76 11.76 21.04 -4.57
CA ARG A 76 11.11 22.34 -4.77
C ARG A 76 9.67 22.37 -4.27
N VAL A 77 9.09 21.20 -3.97
CA VAL A 77 7.72 21.08 -3.48
C VAL A 77 7.76 20.74 -1.99
N ARG A 78 7.04 21.52 -1.20
CA ARG A 78 6.78 21.25 0.22
C ARG A 78 5.31 21.44 0.51
N LEU A 79 4.69 20.41 1.07
CA LEU A 79 3.27 20.43 1.40
C LEU A 79 3.04 21.15 2.74
N SER A 80 1.93 21.87 2.84
CA SER A 80 1.53 22.57 4.08
C SER A 80 0.88 21.62 5.07
N LEU A 81 0.86 21.99 6.36
CA LEU A 81 0.12 21.22 7.39
C LEU A 81 -1.35 20.99 7.00
N VAL A 82 -1.98 21.98 6.36
CA VAL A 82 -3.37 21.87 5.88
C VAL A 82 -3.50 20.79 4.81
N ALA A 83 -2.54 20.67 3.88
CA ALA A 83 -2.55 19.62 2.88
C ALA A 83 -2.41 18.22 3.52
N PHE A 84 -1.54 18.08 4.53
CA PHE A 84 -1.41 16.84 5.30
C PHE A 84 -2.70 16.47 6.04
N LEU A 85 -3.30 17.43 6.75
CA LEU A 85 -4.53 17.20 7.50
C LEU A 85 -5.69 16.85 6.58
N ARG A 86 -5.85 17.55 5.44
CA ARG A 86 -6.89 17.26 4.44
C ARG A 86 -6.74 15.85 3.87
N CYS A 87 -5.55 15.52 3.39
CA CYS A 87 -5.26 14.18 2.89
C CYS A 87 -5.55 13.10 3.95
N TYR A 88 -5.18 13.36 5.20
CA TYR A 88 -5.45 12.46 6.31
C TYR A 88 -6.95 12.27 6.53
N THR A 89 -7.71 13.36 6.69
CA THR A 89 -9.14 13.33 7.00
C THR A 89 -9.96 12.74 5.88
N ASP A 90 -9.69 13.08 4.63
CA ASP A 90 -10.46 12.60 3.48
C ASP A 90 -10.32 11.08 3.35
N THR A 91 -9.09 10.58 3.46
CA THR A 91 -8.80 9.15 3.42
C THR A 91 -9.37 8.43 4.63
N ALA A 92 -9.25 9.00 5.84
CA ALA A 92 -9.81 8.40 7.04
C ALA A 92 -11.34 8.27 6.92
N CYS A 93 -12.02 9.28 6.37
CA CYS A 93 -13.44 9.24 6.07
C CYS A 93 -13.77 8.11 5.08
N VAL A 94 -13.02 7.99 3.97
CA VAL A 94 -13.21 6.90 2.99
C VAL A 94 -13.02 5.53 3.64
N LEU A 95 -11.93 5.33 4.39
CA LEU A 95 -11.65 4.06 5.07
C LEU A 95 -12.73 3.70 6.10
N LEU A 96 -13.22 4.69 6.87
CA LEU A 96 -14.32 4.50 7.82
C LEU A 96 -15.61 4.13 7.09
N LEU A 97 -15.99 4.85 6.02
CA LEU A 97 -17.20 4.57 5.24
C LEU A 97 -17.17 3.18 4.61
N LEU A 98 -16.03 2.78 4.01
CA LEU A 98 -15.83 1.44 3.45
C LEU A 98 -15.87 0.33 4.51
N THR A 99 -15.55 0.67 5.76
CA THR A 99 -15.55 -0.28 6.87
C THR A 99 -16.94 -0.43 7.48
N PHE A 100 -17.62 0.68 7.74
CA PHE A 100 -18.94 0.68 8.38
C PHE A 100 -20.08 0.28 7.43
N GLY A 101 -19.91 0.38 6.11
CA GLY A 101 -20.92 -0.06 5.14
C GLY A 101 -20.76 -1.55 4.71
N PRO A 102 -19.88 -1.87 3.72
CA PRO A 102 -19.74 -3.22 3.19
C PRO A 102 -19.09 -4.27 4.12
N LEU A 103 -18.08 -3.88 4.90
CA LEU A 103 -17.27 -4.80 5.73
C LEU A 103 -17.92 -5.19 7.08
N LEU A 104 -19.10 -4.66 7.43
CA LEU A 104 -19.88 -5.17 8.57
C LEU A 104 -20.89 -6.26 8.16
N LEU A 105 -21.22 -6.38 6.86
CA LEU A 105 -22.26 -7.28 6.35
C LEU A 105 -21.72 -8.45 5.51
N ILE A 106 -20.58 -8.27 4.84
CA ILE A 106 -20.02 -9.21 3.86
C ILE A 106 -18.91 -10.17 4.40
N PRO A 107 -18.07 -9.83 5.41
CA PRO A 107 -16.84 -10.60 5.62
C PRO A 107 -17.08 -12.01 6.11
N TYR A 108 -18.01 -12.26 7.03
CA TYR A 108 -18.03 -13.57 7.68
C TYR A 108 -18.37 -14.75 6.74
N PRO A 109 -19.41 -14.66 5.88
CA PRO A 109 -19.65 -15.71 4.87
C PRO A 109 -18.49 -15.83 3.87
N VAL A 110 -17.93 -14.72 3.41
CA VAL A 110 -16.82 -14.71 2.44
C VAL A 110 -15.54 -15.28 3.05
N VAL A 111 -15.24 -14.98 4.31
CA VAL A 111 -14.12 -15.54 5.08
C VAL A 111 -14.28 -17.04 5.25
N LYS A 112 -15.50 -17.52 5.51
CA LYS A 112 -15.77 -18.97 5.56
C LYS A 112 -15.61 -19.65 4.21
N ILE A 113 -16.08 -19.02 3.13
CA ILE A 113 -15.99 -19.57 1.78
C ILE A 113 -14.54 -19.54 1.26
N SER A 114 -13.77 -18.51 1.61
CA SER A 114 -12.37 -18.36 1.20
C SER A 114 -11.39 -19.26 1.95
N GLY A 115 -11.85 -20.05 2.94
CA GLY A 115 -10.99 -21.01 3.64
C GLY A 115 -9.99 -20.39 4.62
N ILE A 116 -10.19 -19.12 5.01
CA ILE A 116 -9.33 -18.46 6.01
C ILE A 116 -9.47 -19.17 7.36
N ARG A 117 -8.33 -19.57 7.92
CA ARG A 117 -8.26 -20.30 9.19
C ARG A 117 -8.18 -19.33 10.36
N THR A 118 -8.96 -19.55 11.41
CA THR A 118 -8.87 -18.80 12.68
C THR A 118 -8.46 -19.67 13.86
N GLY A 119 -8.35 -20.98 13.64
CA GLY A 119 -8.07 -21.99 14.67
C GLY A 119 -6.60 -22.41 14.75
N LEU A 120 -6.33 -23.39 15.59
CA LEU A 120 -5.02 -24.00 15.73
C LEU A 120 -4.76 -25.09 14.66
N PRO A 121 -3.49 -25.41 14.34
CA PRO A 121 -2.26 -24.74 14.82
C PRO A 121 -2.04 -23.39 14.12
N LEU A 122 -1.23 -22.52 14.75
CA LEU A 122 -0.77 -21.28 14.10
C LEU A 122 0.13 -21.62 12.89
N PRO A 123 0.16 -20.75 11.86
CA PRO A 123 0.98 -20.99 10.69
C PRO A 123 2.47 -20.96 11.06
N SER A 124 3.26 -21.83 10.43
CA SER A 124 4.72 -21.79 10.59
C SER A 124 5.31 -20.55 9.94
N ALA A 125 6.51 -20.13 10.35
CA ALA A 125 7.18 -18.99 9.72
C ALA A 125 7.40 -19.18 8.20
N GLY A 126 7.68 -20.43 7.77
CA GLY A 126 7.80 -20.77 6.35
C GLY A 126 6.47 -20.67 5.60
N GLU A 127 5.36 -21.07 6.23
CA GLU A 127 4.02 -20.90 5.66
C GLU A 127 3.68 -19.42 5.47
N VAL A 128 3.89 -18.61 6.53
CA VAL A 128 3.67 -17.16 6.48
C VAL A 128 4.53 -16.53 5.38
N ALA A 129 5.82 -16.85 5.31
CA ALA A 129 6.71 -16.28 4.31
C ALA A 129 6.29 -16.65 2.87
N ALA A 130 5.91 -17.90 2.63
CA ALA A 130 5.45 -18.36 1.32
C ALA A 130 4.13 -17.68 0.92
N GLN A 131 3.19 -17.54 1.84
CA GLN A 131 1.91 -16.86 1.61
C GLN A 131 2.12 -15.37 1.33
N LEU A 132 2.94 -14.67 2.12
CA LEU A 132 3.27 -13.26 1.89
C LEU A 132 3.92 -13.05 0.53
N LEU A 133 4.87 -13.91 0.13
CA LEU A 133 5.48 -13.82 -1.20
C LEU A 133 4.45 -14.05 -2.32
N ALA A 134 3.57 -15.06 -2.17
CA ALA A 134 2.50 -15.32 -3.12
C ALA A 134 1.57 -14.11 -3.26
N TYR A 135 1.17 -13.49 -2.14
CA TYR A 135 0.32 -12.31 -2.15
C TYR A 135 0.99 -11.11 -2.81
N MET A 136 2.26 -10.84 -2.51
CA MET A 136 3.02 -9.78 -3.17
C MET A 136 3.05 -9.96 -4.68
N LEU A 137 3.30 -11.18 -5.18
CA LEU A 137 3.38 -11.43 -6.62
C LEU A 137 2.01 -11.37 -7.31
N MET A 138 0.97 -11.96 -6.69
CA MET A 138 -0.38 -11.98 -7.25
C MET A 138 -1.04 -10.60 -7.23
N GLU A 139 -0.94 -9.89 -6.11
CA GLU A 139 -1.47 -8.52 -5.99
C GLU A 139 -0.74 -7.57 -6.93
N ASP A 140 0.59 -7.67 -7.07
CA ASP A 140 1.33 -6.80 -7.97
C ASP A 140 0.96 -7.03 -9.44
N TYR A 141 0.78 -8.30 -9.85
CA TYR A 141 0.35 -8.62 -11.21
C TYR A 141 -1.09 -8.18 -11.51
N LEU A 142 -2.04 -8.51 -10.63
CA LEU A 142 -3.45 -8.10 -10.80
C LEU A 142 -3.60 -6.59 -10.65
N GLY A 143 -2.93 -6.01 -9.67
CA GLY A 143 -2.88 -4.58 -9.37
C GLY A 143 -2.33 -3.78 -10.54
N TYR A 144 -1.31 -4.27 -11.25
CA TYR A 144 -0.82 -3.63 -12.48
C TYR A 144 -1.95 -3.47 -13.52
N TRP A 145 -2.75 -4.51 -13.76
CA TRP A 145 -3.83 -4.44 -14.75
C TRP A 145 -4.98 -3.54 -14.31
N PHE A 146 -5.36 -3.60 -13.03
CA PHE A 146 -6.36 -2.68 -12.50
C PHE A 146 -5.88 -1.23 -12.53
N HIS A 147 -4.64 -0.98 -12.12
CA HIS A 147 -4.04 0.35 -12.17
C HIS A 147 -3.95 0.86 -13.61
N ARG A 148 -3.52 0.03 -14.56
CA ARG A 148 -3.53 0.37 -15.99
C ARG A 148 -4.93 0.72 -16.51
N CYS A 149 -5.96 -0.02 -16.07
CA CYS A 149 -7.34 0.28 -16.42
C CYS A 149 -7.80 1.62 -15.83
N LEU A 150 -7.41 1.91 -14.58
CA LEU A 150 -7.68 3.18 -13.90
C LEU A 150 -7.06 4.40 -14.60
N HIS A 151 -5.97 4.19 -15.37
CA HIS A 151 -5.37 5.20 -16.24
C HIS A 151 -6.00 5.31 -17.65
N SER A 152 -7.11 4.64 -17.91
CA SER A 152 -7.90 4.95 -19.10
C SER A 152 -8.72 6.22 -18.89
N GLU A 153 -9.09 6.89 -19.99
CA GLU A 153 -9.67 8.23 -19.97
C GLU A 153 -10.83 8.40 -18.97
N TRP A 154 -11.83 7.51 -19.03
CA TRP A 154 -13.00 7.64 -18.16
C TRP A 154 -12.68 7.31 -16.70
N PHE A 155 -11.93 6.23 -16.45
CA PHE A 155 -11.61 5.82 -15.09
C PHE A 155 -10.67 6.82 -14.41
N TYR A 156 -9.76 7.44 -15.17
CA TYR A 156 -8.88 8.46 -14.62
C TYR A 156 -9.69 9.67 -14.15
N ASP A 157 -10.48 10.25 -15.06
CA ASP A 157 -11.23 11.50 -14.80
C ASP A 157 -12.30 11.35 -13.71
N LYS A 158 -12.79 10.13 -13.47
CA LYS A 158 -13.88 9.87 -12.50
C LYS A 158 -13.44 9.24 -11.20
N ILE A 159 -12.32 8.53 -11.20
CA ILE A 159 -11.90 7.72 -10.06
C ILE A 159 -10.45 8.04 -9.68
N HIS A 160 -9.52 7.83 -10.62
CA HIS A 160 -8.09 7.83 -10.30
C HIS A 160 -7.47 9.21 -10.11
N TYR A 161 -8.11 10.27 -10.60
CA TYR A 161 -7.61 11.64 -10.45
C TYR A 161 -7.44 12.06 -8.98
N VAL A 162 -8.25 11.50 -8.06
CA VAL A 162 -8.14 11.76 -6.61
C VAL A 162 -6.80 11.23 -6.09
N HIS A 163 -6.39 10.05 -6.54
CA HIS A 163 -5.10 9.47 -6.19
C HIS A 163 -3.93 10.32 -6.68
N HIS A 164 -4.06 10.85 -7.91
CA HIS A 164 -3.07 11.72 -8.55
C HIS A 164 -3.18 13.20 -8.16
N GLU A 165 -4.02 13.56 -7.18
CA GLU A 165 -4.14 14.94 -6.72
C GLU A 165 -2.79 15.48 -6.21
N PHE A 166 -2.02 14.61 -5.53
CA PHE A 166 -0.70 14.94 -5.01
C PHE A 166 0.41 14.48 -5.96
N ARG A 167 0.66 15.24 -7.03
CA ARG A 167 1.78 14.99 -7.97
C ARG A 167 3.17 14.91 -7.31
N ALA A 168 3.32 15.52 -6.15
CA ALA A 168 4.42 15.28 -5.21
C ALA A 168 3.84 14.55 -4.00
N PRO A 169 3.76 13.21 -4.04
CA PRO A 169 3.07 12.45 -3.02
C PRO A 169 3.78 12.55 -1.67
N MET A 170 3.02 12.28 -0.63
CA MET A 170 3.51 12.08 0.74
C MET A 170 2.87 10.82 1.31
N GLY A 171 3.40 10.29 2.41
CA GLY A 171 3.03 8.96 2.90
C GLY A 171 1.52 8.72 3.10
N PHE A 172 0.73 9.72 3.52
CA PHE A 172 -0.74 9.57 3.62
C PHE A 172 -1.44 9.53 2.26
N ALA A 173 -0.84 10.06 1.19
CA ALA A 173 -1.38 9.97 -0.17
C ALA A 173 -1.48 8.51 -0.66
N ALA A 174 -0.76 7.58 -0.03
CA ALA A 174 -0.79 6.15 -0.36
C ALA A 174 -2.20 5.52 -0.34
N ALA A 175 -3.10 6.04 0.48
CA ALA A 175 -4.50 5.59 0.54
C ALA A 175 -5.49 6.71 0.20
N HIS A 176 -5.01 7.89 -0.20
CA HIS A 176 -5.85 8.99 -0.64
C HIS A 176 -6.36 8.69 -2.03
N ALA A 177 -7.58 8.18 -2.13
CA ALA A 177 -8.17 7.74 -3.37
C ALA A 177 -9.71 7.81 -3.29
N HIS A 178 -10.35 7.76 -4.44
CA HIS A 178 -11.79 7.59 -4.51
C HIS A 178 -12.19 6.21 -3.93
N TRP A 179 -13.31 6.13 -3.20
CA TRP A 179 -13.72 4.89 -2.51
C TRP A 179 -13.81 3.67 -3.43
N SER A 180 -14.18 3.87 -4.70
CA SER A 180 -14.26 2.78 -5.69
C SER A 180 -12.89 2.28 -6.13
N GLU A 181 -11.87 3.15 -6.16
CA GLU A 181 -10.49 2.75 -6.40
C GLU A 181 -9.99 1.83 -5.29
N SER A 182 -10.25 2.20 -4.03
CA SER A 182 -9.90 1.38 -2.87
C SER A 182 -10.52 -0.01 -2.96
N LEU A 183 -11.76 -0.13 -3.47
CA LEU A 183 -12.41 -1.43 -3.69
C LEU A 183 -11.78 -2.21 -4.85
N VAL A 184 -11.49 -1.55 -5.99
CA VAL A 184 -10.91 -2.19 -7.18
C VAL A 184 -9.49 -2.68 -6.90
N LEU A 185 -8.63 -1.86 -6.29
CA LEU A 185 -7.27 -2.27 -5.94
C LEU A 185 -7.28 -3.26 -4.76
N GLY A 186 -8.15 -3.05 -3.77
CA GLY A 186 -8.34 -3.98 -2.65
C GLY A 186 -8.81 -5.37 -3.10
N PHE A 187 -9.57 -5.45 -4.20
CA PHE A 187 -10.00 -6.72 -4.78
C PHE A 187 -8.80 -7.61 -5.17
N ALA A 188 -7.71 -7.04 -5.70
CA ALA A 188 -6.50 -7.82 -6.02
C ALA A 188 -5.91 -8.52 -4.77
N ALA A 189 -5.87 -7.82 -3.63
CA ALA A 189 -5.40 -8.38 -2.37
C ALA A 189 -6.33 -9.50 -1.86
N PHE A 190 -7.65 -9.30 -1.92
CA PHE A 190 -8.62 -10.32 -1.48
C PHE A 190 -8.66 -11.54 -2.38
N VAL A 191 -8.51 -11.38 -3.70
CA VAL A 191 -8.39 -12.48 -4.66
C VAL A 191 -7.15 -13.32 -4.35
N SER A 192 -6.03 -12.68 -4.03
CA SER A 192 -4.79 -13.38 -3.68
C SER A 192 -4.97 -14.27 -2.44
N ILE A 193 -5.66 -13.77 -1.42
CA ILE A 193 -6.01 -14.55 -0.21
C ILE A 193 -7.01 -15.67 -0.53
N ALA A 194 -7.98 -15.44 -1.41
CA ALA A 194 -8.94 -16.47 -1.80
C ALA A 194 -8.30 -17.62 -2.60
N ILE A 195 -7.29 -17.32 -3.43
CA ILE A 195 -6.53 -18.32 -4.20
C ILE A 195 -5.58 -19.11 -3.29
N VAL A 196 -4.92 -18.43 -2.34
CA VAL A 196 -4.02 -19.05 -1.36
C VAL A 196 -4.53 -18.73 0.05
N PRO A 197 -5.50 -19.50 0.58
CA PRO A 197 -6.05 -19.25 1.91
C PRO A 197 -4.98 -19.36 2.99
N CYS A 198 -5.03 -18.47 3.98
CA CYS A 198 -4.09 -18.45 5.10
C CYS A 198 -4.79 -18.42 6.45
N HIS A 199 -3.99 -18.36 7.51
CA HIS A 199 -4.48 -18.06 8.85
C HIS A 199 -4.76 -16.56 8.99
N ILE A 200 -5.77 -16.16 9.77
CA ILE A 200 -6.16 -14.75 9.97
C ILE A 200 -5.01 -13.87 10.47
N THR A 201 -4.08 -14.42 11.26
CA THR A 201 -2.87 -13.71 11.68
C THR A 201 -1.91 -13.42 10.52
N THR A 202 -1.91 -14.25 9.48
CA THR A 202 -1.16 -13.98 8.25
C THR A 202 -1.83 -12.87 7.45
N CYS A 203 -3.16 -12.81 7.40
CA CYS A 203 -3.87 -11.65 6.84
C CYS A 203 -3.47 -10.36 7.56
N TRP A 204 -3.42 -10.37 8.89
CA TRP A 204 -3.02 -9.22 9.70
C TRP A 204 -1.60 -8.74 9.38
N ILE A 205 -0.65 -9.68 9.33
CA ILE A 205 0.74 -9.39 8.93
C ILE A 205 0.80 -8.85 7.51
N TRP A 206 0.06 -9.47 6.59
CA TRP A 206 -0.01 -9.07 5.19
C TRP A 206 -0.49 -7.63 5.04
N PHE A 207 -1.63 -7.27 5.61
CA PHE A 207 -2.18 -5.92 5.53
C PHE A 207 -1.30 -4.88 6.23
N ALA A 208 -0.61 -5.24 7.31
CA ALA A 208 0.35 -4.35 7.97
C ALA A 208 1.57 -4.07 7.07
N ILE A 209 2.18 -5.12 6.51
CA ILE A 209 3.30 -5.00 5.57
C ILE A 209 2.86 -4.21 4.35
N ARG A 210 1.69 -4.53 3.79
CA ARG A 210 1.19 -3.87 2.59
C ARG A 210 0.91 -2.40 2.85
N GLY A 211 0.29 -2.03 3.97
CA GLY A 211 0.12 -0.63 4.35
C GLY A 211 1.46 0.10 4.45
N ALA A 212 2.45 -0.51 5.10
CA ALA A 212 3.78 0.10 5.27
C ALA A 212 4.53 0.30 3.94
N VAL A 213 4.49 -0.70 3.05
CA VAL A 213 5.07 -0.62 1.71
C VAL A 213 4.36 0.44 0.87
N GLY A 214 3.03 0.57 0.99
CA GLY A 214 2.25 1.59 0.28
C GLY A 214 2.69 3.00 0.69
N VAL A 215 2.88 3.21 1.99
CA VAL A 215 3.44 4.46 2.51
C VAL A 215 4.86 4.70 1.99
N GLU A 216 5.72 3.68 1.96
CA GLU A 216 7.11 3.81 1.50
C GLU A 216 7.19 4.30 0.05
N ILE A 217 6.44 3.69 -0.87
CA ILE A 217 6.49 4.07 -2.28
C ILE A 217 5.88 5.47 -2.53
N HIS A 218 5.03 5.98 -1.65
CA HIS A 218 4.44 7.32 -1.74
C HIS A 218 5.14 8.38 -0.89
N CYS A 219 6.18 8.01 -0.15
CA CYS A 219 6.64 8.87 0.95
C CYS A 219 7.24 10.21 0.51
N GLY A 220 7.59 10.36 -0.77
CA GLY A 220 8.24 11.56 -1.32
C GLY A 220 9.73 11.67 -0.98
N PHE A 221 10.32 10.63 -0.38
CA PHE A 221 11.72 10.56 0.02
C PHE A 221 12.42 9.35 -0.60
N SER A 222 13.70 9.50 -0.96
CA SER A 222 14.60 8.38 -1.28
C SER A 222 15.82 8.45 -0.38
N PHE A 223 15.87 7.55 0.60
CA PHE A 223 17.01 7.41 1.50
C PHE A 223 18.06 6.47 0.90
N PRO A 224 19.35 6.82 0.91
CA PRO A 224 20.40 5.98 0.32
C PRO A 224 20.57 4.64 1.05
N PHE A 225 20.20 4.58 2.33
CA PHE A 225 20.30 3.40 3.19
C PHE A 225 18.99 2.59 3.31
N SER A 226 17.99 2.87 2.47
CA SER A 226 16.73 2.10 2.54
C SER A 226 16.97 0.63 2.20
N PRO A 227 16.54 -0.32 3.04
CA PRO A 227 16.72 -1.75 2.79
C PRO A 227 15.95 -2.23 1.55
N THR A 228 14.89 -1.50 1.15
CA THR A 228 14.11 -1.81 -0.07
C THR A 228 14.94 -1.72 -1.35
N LYS A 229 16.07 -0.98 -1.33
CA LYS A 229 17.02 -0.91 -2.46
C LYS A 229 17.76 -2.23 -2.72
N LEU A 230 17.74 -3.16 -1.76
CA LEU A 230 18.34 -4.50 -1.91
C LEU A 230 17.37 -5.51 -2.54
N ILE A 231 16.10 -5.16 -2.70
CA ILE A 231 15.07 -6.05 -3.24
C ILE A 231 15.11 -5.97 -4.77
N PRO A 232 15.41 -7.07 -5.49
CA PRO A 232 15.44 -7.06 -6.95
C PRO A 232 14.10 -6.62 -7.54
N PHE A 233 14.15 -5.83 -8.61
CA PHE A 233 12.98 -5.32 -9.33
C PHE A 233 12.03 -4.44 -8.52
N TYR A 234 12.34 -4.09 -7.27
CA TYR A 234 11.54 -3.17 -6.47
C TYR A 234 11.55 -1.77 -7.09
N GLY A 235 10.38 -1.21 -7.40
CA GLY A 235 10.27 0.14 -7.98
C GLY A 235 10.61 1.22 -6.96
N GLY A 236 10.01 1.12 -5.77
CA GLY A 236 10.22 2.06 -4.67
C GLY A 236 9.73 3.48 -4.95
N ALA A 237 10.05 4.37 -4.01
CA ALA A 237 9.54 5.74 -4.02
C ALA A 237 9.92 6.53 -5.28
N GLU A 238 11.13 6.37 -5.82
CA GLU A 238 11.56 7.07 -7.06
C GLU A 238 10.69 6.70 -8.27
N PHE A 239 10.36 5.41 -8.40
CA PHE A 239 9.58 4.90 -9.52
C PHE A 239 8.14 5.40 -9.45
N HIS A 240 7.56 5.40 -8.25
CA HIS A 240 6.18 5.79 -8.04
C HIS A 240 6.00 7.32 -7.99
N ASP A 241 6.98 8.08 -7.49
CA ASP A 241 6.96 9.55 -7.57
C ASP A 241 6.98 10.04 -9.03
N TYR A 242 7.78 9.40 -9.90
CA TYR A 242 7.72 9.68 -11.34
C TYR A 242 6.33 9.41 -11.93
N HIS A 243 5.67 8.33 -11.48
CA HIS A 243 4.31 8.01 -11.87
C HIS A 243 3.32 9.10 -11.45
N HIS A 244 3.33 9.55 -10.19
CA HIS A 244 2.48 10.65 -9.72
C HIS A 244 2.77 11.98 -10.42
N HIS A 245 4.03 12.24 -10.75
CA HIS A 245 4.43 13.51 -11.34
C HIS A 245 4.08 13.61 -12.84
N TYR A 246 4.33 12.54 -13.60
CA TYR A 246 4.19 12.53 -15.06
C TYR A 246 3.06 11.63 -15.56
N GLY A 247 2.63 10.64 -14.78
CA GLY A 247 1.66 9.60 -15.14
C GLY A 247 0.21 10.06 -15.05
N GLY A 248 -0.15 11.10 -15.80
CA GLY A 248 -1.54 11.51 -15.96
C GLY A 248 -2.31 10.62 -16.95
N LYS A 249 -3.57 10.98 -17.22
CA LYS A 249 -4.53 10.35 -18.15
C LYS A 249 -3.94 9.72 -19.44
N TRP A 250 -2.92 10.34 -20.03
CA TRP A 250 -2.32 9.92 -21.31
C TRP A 250 -0.93 9.29 -21.19
N ASN A 251 -0.39 9.17 -19.97
CA ASN A 251 0.95 8.66 -19.75
C ASN A 251 0.90 7.37 -18.92
N HIS A 252 0.87 6.25 -19.62
CA HIS A 252 0.91 4.90 -19.05
C HIS A 252 2.33 4.48 -18.66
N SER A 253 2.98 5.26 -17.80
CA SER A 253 4.32 4.93 -17.29
C SER A 253 4.26 4.49 -15.83
N ASN A 254 5.07 3.50 -15.45
CA ASN A 254 5.32 3.07 -14.08
C ASN A 254 4.05 2.65 -13.33
N LEU A 255 3.30 1.72 -13.91
CA LEU A 255 1.99 1.29 -13.42
C LEU A 255 2.07 0.14 -12.41
N ALA A 256 3.19 -0.56 -12.28
CA ALA A 256 3.28 -1.63 -11.30
C ALA A 256 3.25 -1.07 -9.86
N PRO A 257 2.42 -1.64 -8.97
CA PRO A 257 2.32 -1.18 -7.58
C PRO A 257 3.60 -1.35 -6.76
N LEU A 258 4.40 -2.39 -7.02
CA LEU A 258 5.53 -2.79 -6.18
C LEU A 258 6.77 -3.17 -6.99
N PHE A 259 6.65 -4.19 -7.85
CA PHE A 259 7.78 -4.68 -8.62
C PHE A 259 7.64 -4.30 -10.10
N THR A 260 8.75 -3.87 -10.67
CA THR A 260 8.82 -3.37 -12.04
C THR A 260 8.66 -4.44 -13.13
N PHE A 261 8.45 -5.72 -12.81
CA PHE A 261 8.41 -6.79 -13.81
C PHE A 261 7.29 -6.59 -14.84
N CYS A 262 6.09 -6.17 -14.41
CA CYS A 262 4.99 -5.89 -15.32
C CYS A 262 5.35 -4.73 -16.26
N ASP A 263 5.94 -3.67 -15.74
CA ASP A 263 6.34 -2.54 -16.57
C ASP A 263 7.43 -2.90 -17.59
N TYR A 264 8.33 -3.82 -17.23
CA TYR A 264 9.31 -4.39 -18.17
C TYR A 264 8.63 -5.22 -19.26
N ILE A 265 7.75 -6.16 -18.87
CA ILE A 265 7.06 -7.07 -19.79
C ILE A 265 6.18 -6.31 -20.77
N TYR A 266 5.45 -5.30 -20.30
CA TYR A 266 4.45 -4.58 -21.07
C TYR A 266 4.91 -3.21 -21.60
N GLY A 267 6.18 -2.84 -21.37
CA GLY A 267 6.81 -1.66 -21.96
C GLY A 267 6.50 -0.32 -21.30
N THR A 268 5.83 -0.30 -20.14
CA THR A 268 5.42 0.91 -19.41
C THR A 268 6.52 1.49 -18.50
N HIS A 269 7.76 0.99 -18.60
CA HIS A 269 8.93 1.50 -17.86
C HIS A 269 9.79 2.49 -18.66
N SER A 270 9.50 2.69 -19.96
CA SER A 270 10.35 3.40 -20.90
C SER A 270 10.46 4.91 -20.60
N GLY A 271 9.34 5.55 -20.25
CA GLY A 271 9.31 6.97 -19.87
C GLY A 271 10.26 7.29 -18.71
N TYR A 272 10.18 6.50 -17.64
CA TYR A 272 11.05 6.66 -16.48
C TYR A 272 12.53 6.45 -16.80
N ARG A 273 12.85 5.43 -17.60
CA ARG A 273 14.25 5.18 -18.02
C ARG A 273 14.82 6.33 -18.83
N ASN A 274 14.04 6.86 -19.78
CA ASN A 274 14.46 7.99 -20.60
C ASN A 274 14.69 9.23 -19.74
N HIS A 275 13.75 9.53 -18.84
CA HIS A 275 13.87 10.63 -17.88
C HIS A 275 15.11 10.48 -17.00
N LYS A 276 15.35 9.29 -16.43
CA LYS A 276 16.51 9.03 -15.59
C LYS A 276 17.83 9.19 -16.35
N ALA A 277 17.90 8.73 -17.60
CA ALA A 277 19.07 8.89 -18.46
C ALA A 277 19.34 10.37 -18.78
N GLU A 278 18.29 11.16 -19.04
CA GLU A 278 18.40 12.60 -19.26
C GLU A 278 18.90 13.32 -18.00
N MET A 279 18.33 13.02 -16.84
CA MET A 279 18.77 13.61 -15.56
C MET A 279 20.23 13.27 -15.22
N MET A 280 20.71 12.07 -15.56
CA MET A 280 22.13 11.71 -15.41
C MET A 280 23.02 12.55 -16.31
N LYS A 281 22.68 12.67 -17.61
CA LYS A 281 23.44 13.51 -18.56
C LYS A 281 23.55 14.95 -18.07
N LEU A 282 22.48 15.52 -17.53
CA LEU A 282 22.46 16.90 -17.05
C LEU A 282 23.32 17.13 -15.81
N LYS A 283 23.37 16.14 -14.90
CA LYS A 283 24.28 16.16 -13.76
C LYS A 283 25.74 16.10 -14.22
N ASP A 284 26.03 15.28 -15.23
CA ASP A 284 27.38 15.16 -15.78
C ASP A 284 27.84 16.42 -16.52
N THR A 285 26.90 17.20 -17.09
CA THR A 285 27.22 18.44 -17.84
C THR A 285 27.20 19.72 -17.00
N ASN A 286 26.94 19.69 -15.68
CA ASN A 286 26.77 20.88 -14.82
C ASN A 286 25.70 21.88 -15.34
N ILE A 287 24.76 21.44 -16.18
CA ILE A 287 23.69 22.29 -16.71
C ILE A 287 22.52 22.23 -15.74
N THR A 288 22.36 23.27 -14.92
CA THR A 288 21.18 23.43 -14.06
C THR A 288 20.06 24.12 -14.84
N PHE A 289 18.99 23.39 -15.17
CA PHE A 289 17.77 24.02 -15.67
C PHE A 289 17.10 24.83 -14.56
N LYS A 290 16.90 26.13 -14.83
CA LYS A 290 15.82 26.90 -14.21
C LYS A 290 14.49 26.38 -14.75
N ASN A 291 14.00 25.26 -14.23
CA ASN A 291 12.58 24.95 -14.35
C ASN A 291 11.84 26.03 -13.56
N GLU A 292 11.24 26.99 -14.25
CA GLU A 292 10.29 27.92 -13.66
C GLU A 292 9.21 27.10 -12.98
N GLY A 293 8.93 27.43 -11.72
CA GLY A 293 8.02 26.65 -10.89
C GLY A 293 6.64 26.60 -11.54
N PHE A 294 6.16 25.38 -11.84
CA PHE A 294 4.74 25.17 -12.01
C PHE A 294 4.12 25.21 -10.61
N ASP A 295 3.62 26.38 -10.21
CA ASP A 295 2.72 26.44 -9.07
C ASP A 295 1.44 25.70 -9.49
N GLY A 296 0.90 24.85 -8.63
CA GLY A 296 -0.25 24.02 -8.98
C GLY A 296 -1.57 24.78 -9.11
N SER A 297 -1.59 26.06 -9.51
CA SER A 297 -2.81 26.88 -9.62
C SER A 297 -3.39 26.99 -11.03
N GLU A 298 -2.71 26.53 -12.08
CA GLU A 298 -3.33 26.49 -13.42
C GLU A 298 -4.22 25.25 -13.59
N SER A 299 -5.50 25.44 -13.26
CA SER A 299 -6.57 24.62 -13.79
C SER A 299 -6.55 24.73 -15.31
N TRP A 300 -6.29 23.62 -16.01
CA TRP A 300 -6.48 23.56 -17.45
C TRP A 300 -7.94 23.83 -17.78
N LYS A 301 -8.25 25.05 -18.24
CA LYS A 301 -9.47 25.30 -19.00
C LYS A 301 -9.25 24.67 -20.37
N LEU A 302 -10.06 23.65 -20.66
CA LEU A 302 -10.23 23.11 -22.01
C LEU A 302 -10.80 24.23 -22.88
N GLU A 303 -10.11 24.57 -23.98
CA GLU A 303 -10.77 25.09 -25.18
C GLU A 303 -11.45 23.93 -25.92
#